data_AF-A0A1N6E962-F1
#
_entry.id   AF-A0A1N6E962-F1
#
_cell.length_a   1.000
_cell.length_b   1.000
_cell.length_c   1.000
_cell.angle_alpha   90.00
_cell.angle_beta   90.00
_cell.angle_gamma   90.00
#
_symmetry.space_group_name_H-M   'P 1'
#
loop_
_entity.id
_entity.type
_entity.pdbx_description
1 polymer ?
#
loop_
_entity_poly.entity_id
_entity_poly.type
_entity_poly.pdbx_seq_one_letter_code
_entity_poly.pdbx_strand_id
1 'polypeptide(L)'
;MRKISLIIILLCSLISLKAQEIKFRDNIDKDSLFNISVQKLPAQIREEYIKIYKNGRENEKDFLLLMISMPRSNKEELITNFENKRSEILTLKNEYKKLVPLNYIVEIEIQPESKILTTNEEYTIKIYTKKTGKESKNNNTIERNDGLQVISQNWNLKLQSKELEKVLKSINWTNQTLTKIKTFLNNANCISIDNNTISTIGYSRSGLGKYYYKIFESAITPEQKSEYNDGCQYIYYKDNIVLEYGGGAIGPQCFESE
;
A
#
# COMPACT_ATOMS: atom_id res chain seq x y z
N MET A 1 -9.95 20.90 14.21
CA MET A 1 -9.71 19.67 13.44
C MET A 1 -10.86 19.31 12.49
N ARG A 2 -12.13 19.20 12.95
CA ARG A 2 -13.31 18.88 12.10
C ARG A 2 -13.47 19.70 10.80
N LYS A 3 -13.27 21.02 10.84
CA LYS A 3 -13.39 21.89 9.64
C LYS A 3 -12.22 21.74 8.64
N ILE A 4 -11.05 21.27 9.08
CA ILE A 4 -9.86 21.11 8.23
C ILE A 4 -9.97 19.81 7.41
N SER A 5 -10.52 18.74 8.00
CA SER A 5 -10.81 17.49 7.27
C SER A 5 -11.79 17.70 6.10
N LEU A 6 -12.80 18.57 6.26
CA LEU A 6 -13.75 18.93 5.20
C LEU A 6 -13.10 19.68 4.03
N ILE A 7 -12.08 20.51 4.29
CA ILE A 7 -11.37 21.28 3.25
C ILE A 7 -10.46 20.37 2.42
N ILE A 8 -9.82 19.38 3.04
CA ILE A 8 -8.98 18.38 2.34
C ILE A 8 -9.86 17.47 1.46
N ILE A 9 -11.04 17.08 1.95
CA ILE A 9 -12.06 16.34 1.18
C ILE A 9 -12.48 17.13 -0.06
N LEU A 10 -12.69 18.44 0.07
CA LEU A 10 -13.06 19.31 -1.06
C LEU A 10 -11.93 19.44 -2.10
N LEU A 11 -10.68 19.62 -1.66
CA LEU A 11 -9.51 19.75 -2.55
C LEU A 11 -9.15 18.45 -3.28
N CYS A 12 -9.28 17.29 -2.63
CA CYS A 12 -9.03 16.00 -3.27
C CYS A 12 -10.14 15.60 -4.27
N SER A 13 -11.39 16.03 -4.05
CA SER A 13 -12.53 15.69 -4.92
C SER A 13 -12.40 16.22 -6.36
N LEU A 14 -11.64 17.31 -6.57
CA LEU A 14 -11.44 17.92 -7.88
C LEU A 14 -10.34 17.25 -8.72
N ILE A 15 -9.42 16.52 -8.10
CA ILE A 15 -8.18 16.07 -8.75
C ILE A 15 -8.17 14.55 -9.05
N SER A 16 -8.83 13.71 -8.26
CA SER A 16 -8.62 12.24 -8.35
C SER A 16 -9.58 11.49 -9.29
N LEU A 17 -10.89 11.75 -9.26
CA LEU A 17 -11.85 10.94 -10.03
C LEU A 17 -11.91 11.30 -11.52
N LYS A 18 -11.76 12.59 -11.88
CA LYS A 18 -11.76 13.03 -13.29
C LYS A 18 -10.50 12.63 -14.05
N ALA A 19 -9.37 12.44 -13.38
CA ALA A 19 -8.08 12.19 -14.02
C ALA A 19 -7.86 10.72 -14.44
N GLN A 20 -8.65 9.76 -13.92
CA GLN A 20 -8.43 8.33 -14.17
C GLN A 20 -9.65 7.56 -14.72
N GLU A 21 -10.75 8.24 -15.09
CA GLU A 21 -12.02 7.59 -15.53
C GLU A 21 -12.57 6.52 -14.56
N ILE A 22 -12.13 6.53 -13.31
CA ILE A 22 -12.58 5.58 -12.29
C ILE A 22 -14.02 5.92 -11.92
N LYS A 23 -14.93 4.96 -12.10
CA LYS A 23 -16.35 5.08 -11.77
C LYS A 23 -16.78 3.91 -10.90
N PHE A 24 -17.87 4.09 -10.16
CA PHE A 24 -18.59 2.94 -9.63
C PHE A 24 -19.08 2.06 -10.78
N ARG A 25 -19.05 0.75 -10.61
CA ARG A 25 -19.58 -0.17 -11.61
C ARG A 25 -21.10 0.03 -11.75
N ASP A 26 -21.62 -0.14 -12.95
CA ASP A 26 -23.03 0.14 -13.27
C ASP A 26 -24.01 -0.73 -12.46
N ASN A 27 -23.56 -1.89 -11.98
CA ASN A 27 -24.36 -2.80 -11.14
C ASN A 27 -24.34 -2.44 -9.64
N ILE A 28 -23.68 -1.36 -9.24
CA ILE A 28 -23.60 -0.93 -7.84
C ILE A 28 -24.66 0.13 -7.56
N ASP A 29 -25.63 -0.23 -6.72
CA ASP A 29 -26.55 0.73 -6.14
C ASP A 29 -25.84 1.54 -5.03
N LYS A 30 -25.61 2.83 -5.32
CA LYS A 30 -24.81 3.72 -4.46
C LYS A 30 -25.46 3.96 -3.10
N ASP A 31 -26.78 4.08 -3.06
CA ASP A 31 -27.52 4.32 -1.81
C ASP A 31 -27.47 3.09 -0.90
N SER A 32 -27.65 1.89 -1.45
CA SER A 32 -27.50 0.64 -0.71
C SER A 32 -26.07 0.44 -0.22
N LEU A 33 -25.07 0.71 -1.07
CA LEU A 33 -23.67 0.65 -0.66
C LEU A 33 -23.39 1.64 0.47
N PHE A 34 -23.91 2.87 0.39
CA PHE A 34 -23.76 3.87 1.45
C PHE A 34 -24.37 3.38 2.77
N ASN A 35 -25.60 2.88 2.72
CA ASN A 35 -26.32 2.39 3.89
C ASN A 35 -25.59 1.25 4.60
N ILE A 36 -24.87 0.39 3.86
CA ILE A 36 -24.03 -0.67 4.44
C ILE A 36 -22.71 -0.09 4.97
N SER A 37 -22.01 0.71 4.17
CA SER A 37 -20.68 1.24 4.52
C SER A 37 -20.71 2.17 5.73
N VAL A 38 -21.77 2.98 5.90
CA VAL A 38 -21.90 3.91 7.02
C VAL A 38 -22.04 3.19 8.37
N GLN A 39 -22.62 1.97 8.39
CA GLN A 39 -22.74 1.19 9.63
C GLN A 39 -21.40 0.70 10.15
N LYS A 40 -20.37 0.67 9.31
CA LYS A 40 -19.01 0.32 9.74
C LYS A 40 -18.33 1.47 10.48
N LEU A 41 -18.82 2.70 10.37
CA LEU A 41 -18.22 3.84 11.07
C LEU A 41 -18.57 3.82 12.57
N PRO A 42 -17.75 4.45 13.43
CA PRO A 42 -18.12 4.70 14.83
C PRO A 42 -19.47 5.42 14.94
N ALA A 43 -20.33 4.99 15.86
CA ALA A 43 -21.70 5.52 16.00
C ALA A 43 -21.74 7.05 16.11
N GLN A 44 -20.77 7.63 16.81
CA GLN A 44 -20.63 9.07 17.07
C GLN A 44 -20.49 9.93 15.81
N ILE A 45 -20.02 9.36 14.69
CA ILE A 45 -19.82 10.10 13.43
C ILE A 45 -20.85 9.74 12.36
N ARG A 46 -21.68 8.71 12.56
CA ARG A 46 -22.61 8.22 11.51
C ARG A 46 -23.60 9.30 11.08
N GLU A 47 -24.22 10.01 12.02
CA GLU A 47 -25.23 11.03 11.71
C GLU A 47 -24.66 12.15 10.83
N GLU A 48 -23.43 12.58 11.11
CA GLU A 48 -22.72 13.60 10.32
C GLU A 48 -22.51 13.12 8.88
N TYR A 49 -22.06 11.88 8.69
CA TYR A 49 -21.86 11.28 7.37
C TYR A 49 -23.18 11.08 6.61
N ILE A 50 -24.25 10.66 7.28
CA ILE A 50 -25.59 10.53 6.70
C ILE A 50 -26.09 11.89 6.21
N LYS A 51 -25.90 12.94 7.02
CA LYS A 51 -26.30 14.30 6.65
C LYS A 51 -25.51 14.81 5.44
N ILE A 52 -24.20 14.56 5.38
CA ILE A 52 -23.35 14.95 4.25
C ILE A 52 -23.81 14.22 2.98
N TYR A 53 -24.04 12.91 3.06
CA TYR A 53 -24.46 12.12 1.90
C TYR A 53 -25.82 12.56 1.35
N LYS A 54 -26.82 12.77 2.22
CA LYS A 54 -28.17 13.18 1.81
C LYS A 54 -28.21 14.56 1.16
N ASN A 55 -27.39 15.50 1.63
CA ASN A 55 -27.39 16.89 1.17
C ASN A 55 -26.30 17.21 0.15
N GLY A 56 -25.36 16.30 -0.09
CA GLY A 56 -24.23 16.50 -0.98
C GLY A 56 -24.61 16.41 -2.45
N ARG A 57 -23.80 17.03 -3.31
CA ARG A 57 -23.86 16.84 -4.77
C ARG A 57 -23.33 15.46 -5.16
N GLU A 58 -23.65 14.98 -6.35
CA GLU A 58 -23.27 13.63 -6.81
C GLU A 58 -21.76 13.35 -6.71
N ASN A 59 -20.90 14.31 -7.05
CA ASN A 59 -19.45 14.16 -6.89
C ASN A 59 -19.00 14.06 -5.42
N GLU A 60 -19.66 14.79 -4.52
CA GLU A 60 -19.38 14.75 -3.08
C GLU A 60 -19.86 13.42 -2.47
N LYS A 61 -21.03 12.93 -2.91
CA LYS A 61 -21.53 11.60 -2.56
C LYS A 61 -20.59 10.50 -3.02
N ASP A 62 -20.14 10.56 -4.28
CA ASP A 62 -19.22 9.56 -4.84
C ASP A 62 -17.89 9.53 -4.11
N PHE A 63 -17.33 10.71 -3.81
CA PHE A 63 -16.09 10.80 -3.04
C PHE A 63 -16.30 10.27 -1.61
N LEU A 64 -17.38 10.66 -0.94
CA LEU A 64 -17.69 10.17 0.41
C LEU A 64 -17.84 8.65 0.41
N LEU A 65 -18.60 8.11 -0.55
CA LEU A 65 -18.87 6.70 -0.71
C LEU A 65 -17.58 5.93 -0.98
N LEU A 66 -16.69 6.46 -1.81
CA LEU A 66 -15.35 5.93 -2.05
C LEU A 66 -14.59 5.81 -0.73
N MET A 67 -14.49 6.90 0.04
CA MET A 67 -13.73 6.95 1.29
C MET A 67 -14.26 5.96 2.34
N ILE A 68 -15.58 5.88 2.54
CA ILE A 68 -16.15 5.01 3.58
C ILE A 68 -16.20 3.53 3.17
N SER A 69 -16.11 3.24 1.88
CA SER A 69 -16.12 1.89 1.31
C SER A 69 -14.73 1.33 1.05
N MET A 70 -13.66 2.08 1.36
CA MET A 70 -12.29 1.59 1.30
C MET A 70 -12.12 0.34 2.19
N PRO A 71 -11.20 -0.57 1.82
CA PRO A 71 -10.84 -1.69 2.67
C PRO A 71 -10.49 -1.23 4.08
N ARG A 72 -10.83 -2.04 5.07
CA ARG A 72 -10.45 -1.83 6.46
C ARG A 72 -9.77 -3.09 6.95
N SER A 73 -8.71 -2.87 7.69
CA SER A 73 -8.03 -3.88 8.48
C SER A 73 -7.58 -3.23 9.78
N ASN A 74 -7.01 -4.00 10.70
CA ASN A 74 -6.57 -3.51 12.00
C ASN A 74 -5.32 -4.27 12.48
N LYS A 75 -4.76 -3.81 13.61
CA LYS A 75 -3.59 -4.42 14.23
C LYS A 75 -3.78 -5.91 14.59
N GLU A 76 -4.95 -6.31 15.07
CA GLU A 76 -5.22 -7.70 15.48
C GLU A 76 -5.21 -8.65 14.28
N GLU A 77 -5.84 -8.24 13.17
CA GLU A 77 -5.82 -8.98 11.91
C GLU A 77 -4.41 -9.10 11.34
N LEU A 78 -3.60 -8.04 11.42
CA LEU A 78 -2.19 -8.06 11.02
C LEU A 78 -1.40 -9.10 11.82
N ILE A 79 -1.54 -9.11 13.15
CA ILE A 79 -0.87 -10.07 14.02
C ILE A 79 -1.33 -11.49 13.74
N THR A 80 -2.65 -11.69 13.64
CA THR A 80 -3.25 -13.01 13.39
C THR A 80 -2.80 -13.56 12.04
N ASN A 81 -2.74 -12.73 11.01
CA ASN A 81 -2.22 -13.16 9.71
C ASN A 81 -0.74 -13.54 9.82
N PHE A 82 0.08 -12.78 10.54
CA PHE A 82 1.49 -13.14 10.75
C PHE A 82 1.64 -14.50 11.42
N GLU A 83 0.90 -14.75 12.51
CA GLU A 83 0.98 -16.04 13.21
C GLU A 83 0.54 -17.22 12.33
N ASN A 84 -0.56 -17.04 11.59
CA ASN A 84 -1.11 -18.11 10.76
C ASN A 84 -0.33 -18.35 9.45
N LYS A 85 0.37 -17.33 8.95
CA LYS A 85 1.09 -17.34 7.65
C LYS A 85 2.58 -17.11 7.78
N ARG A 86 3.15 -17.30 8.96
CA ARG A 86 4.57 -17.01 9.25
C ARG A 86 5.50 -17.68 8.25
N SER A 87 5.28 -18.97 7.97
CA SER A 87 6.12 -19.72 7.03
C SER A 87 6.04 -19.13 5.62
N GLU A 88 4.84 -18.87 5.12
CA GLU A 88 4.61 -18.31 3.79
C GLU A 88 5.16 -16.89 3.65
N ILE A 89 5.05 -16.06 4.68
CA ILE A 89 5.61 -14.70 4.72
C ILE A 89 7.16 -14.76 4.64
N LEU A 90 7.79 -15.66 5.40
CA LEU A 90 9.24 -15.84 5.35
C LEU A 90 9.71 -16.46 4.03
N THR A 91 8.95 -17.41 3.47
CA THR A 91 9.19 -17.94 2.13
C THR A 91 9.08 -16.84 1.08
N LEU A 92 8.04 -16.00 1.14
CA LEU A 92 7.86 -14.85 0.25
C LEU A 92 9.08 -13.93 0.31
N LYS A 93 9.55 -13.53 1.51
CA LYS A 93 10.78 -12.72 1.67
C LYS A 93 11.96 -13.34 0.95
N ASN A 94 12.25 -14.61 1.24
CA ASN A 94 13.46 -15.28 0.77
C ASN A 94 13.42 -15.59 -0.72
N GLU A 95 12.29 -16.05 -1.24
CA GLU A 95 12.12 -16.37 -2.66
C GLU A 95 12.06 -15.11 -3.52
N TYR A 96 11.40 -14.04 -3.05
CA TYR A 96 11.36 -12.77 -3.77
C TYR A 96 12.76 -12.18 -3.97
N LYS A 97 13.61 -12.22 -2.93
CA LYS A 97 15.01 -11.75 -3.01
C LYS A 97 15.81 -12.47 -4.10
N LYS A 98 15.52 -13.74 -4.39
CA LYS A 98 16.17 -14.51 -5.47
C LYS A 98 15.69 -14.12 -6.87
N LEU A 99 14.48 -13.56 -6.98
CA LEU A 99 13.92 -13.09 -8.25
C LEU A 99 14.44 -11.71 -8.65
N VAL A 100 14.82 -10.89 -7.67
CA VAL A 100 15.33 -9.54 -7.93
C VAL A 100 16.79 -9.62 -8.40
N PRO A 101 17.15 -9.00 -9.54
CA PRO A 101 18.55 -8.99 -9.99
C PRO A 101 19.50 -8.33 -8.97
N LEU A 102 20.76 -8.73 -8.99
CA LEU A 102 21.79 -8.15 -8.12
C LEU A 102 21.85 -6.63 -8.26
N ASN A 103 22.10 -5.94 -7.13
CA ASN A 103 22.18 -4.48 -6.99
C ASN A 103 20.86 -3.71 -7.17
N TYR A 104 19.76 -4.39 -7.50
CA TYR A 104 18.43 -3.78 -7.54
C TYR A 104 17.68 -3.95 -6.23
N ILE A 105 16.89 -2.92 -5.92
CA ILE A 105 15.81 -2.98 -4.95
C ILE A 105 14.53 -2.70 -5.73
N VAL A 106 13.57 -3.61 -5.62
CA VAL A 106 12.29 -3.56 -6.29
C VAL A 106 11.21 -3.61 -5.24
N GLU A 107 10.33 -2.62 -5.26
CA GLU A 107 9.06 -2.63 -4.54
C GLU A 107 7.96 -2.98 -5.53
N ILE A 108 7.12 -3.94 -5.18
CA ILE A 108 5.93 -4.29 -5.96
C ILE A 108 4.69 -4.33 -5.05
N GLU A 109 3.61 -3.70 -5.51
CA GLU A 109 2.26 -3.85 -4.95
C GLU A 109 1.31 -4.29 -6.06
N ILE A 110 0.46 -5.27 -5.74
CA ILE A 110 -0.59 -5.76 -6.63
C ILE A 110 -1.92 -5.31 -6.03
N GLN A 111 -2.61 -4.41 -6.73
CA GLN A 111 -3.97 -4.02 -6.40
C GLN A 111 -4.93 -4.95 -7.13
N PRO A 112 -5.75 -5.73 -6.41
CA PRO A 112 -6.73 -6.59 -7.06
C PRO A 112 -7.82 -5.76 -7.75
N GLU A 113 -8.53 -6.38 -8.68
CA GLU A 113 -9.71 -5.79 -9.30
C GLU A 113 -10.72 -5.34 -8.22
N SER A 114 -11.24 -4.12 -8.38
CA SER A 114 -12.23 -3.59 -7.44
C SER A 114 -13.60 -4.18 -7.74
N LYS A 115 -14.28 -4.65 -6.69
CA LYS A 115 -15.66 -5.12 -6.77
C LYS A 115 -16.68 -3.99 -6.91
N ILE A 116 -16.31 -2.77 -6.51
CA ILE A 116 -17.21 -1.60 -6.48
C ILE A 116 -16.86 -0.54 -7.53
N LEU A 117 -15.59 -0.46 -7.94
CA LEU A 117 -15.11 0.48 -8.95
C LEU A 117 -14.75 -0.26 -10.24
N THR A 118 -14.71 0.45 -11.35
CA THR A 118 -14.29 -0.05 -12.67
C THR A 118 -12.78 -0.33 -12.79
N THR A 119 -12.01 -0.19 -11.70
CA THR A 119 -10.57 -0.45 -11.70
C THR A 119 -10.30 -1.94 -11.78
N ASN A 120 -9.55 -2.33 -12.82
CA ASN A 120 -9.02 -3.68 -12.98
C ASN A 120 -7.83 -3.91 -12.05
N GLU A 121 -7.28 -5.12 -12.09
CA GLU A 121 -6.02 -5.41 -11.41
C GLU A 121 -4.89 -4.54 -11.96
N GLU A 122 -4.13 -3.94 -11.04
CA GLU A 122 -3.07 -2.97 -11.34
C GLU A 122 -1.80 -3.28 -10.53
N TYR A 123 -0.66 -2.92 -11.11
CA TYR A 123 0.65 -3.09 -10.50
C TYR A 123 1.28 -1.73 -10.20
N THR A 124 1.79 -1.57 -8.99
CA THR A 124 2.77 -0.53 -8.68
C THR A 124 4.14 -1.18 -8.64
N ILE A 125 5.10 -0.68 -9.41
CA ILE A 125 6.47 -1.18 -9.44
C ILE A 125 7.43 0.00 -9.32
N LYS A 126 8.30 -0.05 -8.32
CA LYS A 126 9.37 0.92 -8.13
C LYS A 126 10.71 0.20 -8.12
N ILE A 127 11.67 0.75 -8.86
CA ILE A 127 12.97 0.13 -9.10
C ILE A 127 14.05 1.12 -8.69
N TYR A 128 14.97 0.64 -7.87
CA TYR A 128 16.09 1.39 -7.32
C TYR A 128 17.37 0.60 -7.46
N THR A 129 18.51 1.30 -7.38
CA THR A 129 19.84 0.68 -7.27
C THR A 129 20.59 1.22 -6.06
N LYS A 130 21.46 0.37 -5.50
CA LYS A 130 22.46 0.81 -4.53
C LYS A 130 23.62 1.47 -5.28
N LYS A 131 24.11 2.59 -4.75
CA LYS A 131 25.29 3.26 -5.30
C LYS A 131 26.53 2.37 -5.18
N THR A 132 27.04 1.88 -6.29
CA THR A 132 28.42 1.36 -6.38
C THR A 132 29.36 2.57 -6.52
N GLY A 133 30.40 2.65 -5.70
CA GLY A 133 31.19 3.87 -5.54
C GLY A 133 31.75 4.52 -6.82
N LYS A 134 31.95 5.84 -6.75
CA LYS A 134 32.63 6.74 -7.71
C LYS A 134 32.07 6.86 -9.14
N GLU A 135 30.79 6.62 -9.37
CA GLU A 135 30.17 7.14 -10.60
C GLU A 135 29.87 8.63 -10.44
N SER A 136 30.35 9.41 -11.41
CA SER A 136 30.16 10.86 -11.51
C SER A 136 28.68 11.21 -11.39
N LYS A 137 28.34 12.21 -10.57
CA LYS A 137 26.99 12.76 -10.48
C LYS A 137 26.56 13.18 -11.90
N ASN A 138 25.74 12.37 -12.55
CA ASN A 138 24.93 12.88 -13.64
C ASN A 138 23.87 13.77 -13.01
N ASN A 139 23.77 15.04 -13.43
CA ASN A 139 22.89 16.05 -12.83
C ASN A 139 21.38 15.73 -12.90
N ASN A 140 20.99 14.58 -13.49
CA ASN A 140 19.61 14.16 -13.71
C ASN A 140 19.21 12.90 -12.89
N THR A 141 20.07 12.39 -12.00
CA THR A 141 19.73 11.22 -11.17
C THR A 141 18.99 11.65 -9.91
N ILE A 142 17.75 11.18 -9.73
CA ILE A 142 16.98 11.39 -8.50
C ILE A 142 17.50 10.42 -7.43
N GLU A 143 17.94 10.96 -6.30
CA GLU A 143 18.43 10.21 -5.13
C GLU A 143 17.42 10.32 -3.99
N ARG A 144 17.11 9.20 -3.35
CA ARG A 144 16.29 9.15 -2.13
C ARG A 144 17.14 9.48 -0.90
N ASN A 145 16.48 9.88 0.18
CA ASN A 145 17.16 10.19 1.46
C ASN A 145 17.89 8.98 2.08
N ASP A 146 17.56 7.76 1.65
CA ASP A 146 18.23 6.51 2.06
C ASP A 146 19.43 6.14 1.17
N GLY A 147 19.84 7.03 0.26
CA GLY A 147 21.00 6.84 -0.63
C GLY A 147 20.72 5.93 -1.84
N LEU A 148 19.47 5.56 -2.07
CA LEU A 148 19.07 4.78 -3.25
C LEU A 148 18.87 5.69 -4.47
N GLN A 149 19.38 5.23 -5.62
CA GLN A 149 19.14 5.90 -6.89
C GLN A 149 17.82 5.39 -7.49
N VAL A 150 16.97 6.31 -7.92
CA VAL A 150 15.70 5.99 -8.59
C VAL A 150 15.96 5.62 -10.04
N ILE A 151 15.60 4.40 -10.44
CA ILE A 151 15.61 3.95 -11.84
C ILE A 151 14.24 4.18 -12.46
N SER A 152 13.17 3.75 -11.78
CA SER A 152 11.80 4.03 -12.20
C SER A 152 10.80 3.94 -11.05
N GLN A 153 9.71 4.69 -11.15
CA GLN A 153 8.57 4.59 -10.25
C GLN A 153 7.30 4.65 -11.09
N ASN A 154 6.54 3.57 -11.10
CA ASN A 154 5.36 3.43 -11.94
C ASN A 154 4.18 2.97 -11.09
N TRP A 155 3.05 3.64 -11.27
CA TRP A 155 1.79 3.36 -10.59
C TRP A 155 0.74 2.94 -11.62
N ASN A 156 -0.25 2.18 -11.17
CA ASN A 156 -1.44 1.82 -11.96
C ASN A 156 -1.11 1.15 -13.31
N LEU A 157 -0.05 0.34 -13.33
CA LEU A 157 0.34 -0.42 -14.53
C LEU A 157 -0.68 -1.53 -14.78
N LYS A 158 -1.34 -1.49 -15.93
CA LYS A 158 -2.32 -2.51 -16.32
C LYS A 158 -1.62 -3.81 -16.74
N LEU A 159 -2.24 -4.94 -16.43
CA LEU A 159 -1.81 -6.24 -16.95
C LEU A 159 -1.74 -6.20 -18.48
N GLN A 160 -0.70 -6.80 -19.08
CA GLN A 160 -0.45 -6.83 -20.54
C GLN A 160 -0.27 -5.46 -21.21
N SER A 161 -0.10 -4.36 -20.45
CA SER A 161 0.24 -3.06 -21.04
C SER A 161 1.68 -3.02 -21.54
N LYS A 162 1.94 -2.20 -22.57
CA LYS A 162 3.30 -1.98 -23.10
C LYS A 162 4.21 -1.34 -22.06
N GLU A 163 3.63 -0.50 -21.20
CA GLU A 163 4.29 0.16 -20.10
C GLU A 163 4.77 -0.85 -19.07
N LEU A 164 3.92 -1.79 -18.65
CA LEU A 164 4.30 -2.87 -17.74
C LEU A 164 5.41 -3.73 -18.36
N GLU A 165 5.26 -4.12 -19.63
CA GLU A 165 6.26 -4.91 -20.33
C GLU A 165 7.64 -4.23 -20.36
N LYS A 166 7.68 -2.91 -20.61
CA LYS A 166 8.90 -2.10 -20.58
C LYS A 166 9.54 -2.09 -19.18
N VAL A 167 8.73 -1.92 -18.13
CA VAL A 167 9.22 -1.92 -16.74
C VAL A 167 9.81 -3.28 -16.37
N LEU A 168 9.14 -4.38 -16.68
CA LEU A 168 9.64 -5.73 -16.39
C LEU A 168 10.94 -6.03 -17.14
N LYS A 169 11.01 -5.69 -18.43
CA LYS A 169 12.21 -5.87 -19.26
C LYS A 169 13.42 -5.14 -18.68
N SER A 170 13.24 -3.98 -18.03
CA SER A 170 14.34 -3.20 -17.45
C SER A 170 15.09 -3.92 -16.32
N ILE A 171 14.47 -4.93 -15.69
CA ILE A 171 15.05 -5.76 -14.62
C ILE A 171 15.02 -7.26 -14.98
N ASN A 172 14.97 -7.59 -16.27
CA ASN A 172 14.94 -8.97 -16.78
C ASN A 172 13.79 -9.81 -16.19
N TRP A 173 12.66 -9.19 -15.87
CA TRP A 173 11.45 -9.88 -15.44
C TRP A 173 10.52 -10.19 -16.60
N THR A 174 9.67 -11.19 -16.39
CA THR A 174 8.63 -11.61 -17.33
C THR A 174 7.27 -11.65 -16.63
N ASN A 175 6.21 -11.84 -17.41
CA ASN A 175 4.87 -12.10 -16.84
C ASN A 175 4.85 -13.36 -15.96
N GLN A 176 5.70 -14.37 -16.24
CA GLN A 176 5.82 -15.54 -15.37
C GLN A 176 6.42 -15.17 -14.01
N THR A 177 7.39 -14.25 -13.97
CA THR A 177 7.92 -13.71 -12.71
C THR A 177 6.82 -13.03 -11.91
N LEU A 178 6.00 -12.19 -12.56
CA LEU A 178 4.85 -11.54 -11.89
C LEU A 178 3.84 -12.56 -11.35
N THR A 179 3.49 -13.59 -12.13
CA THR A 179 2.60 -14.65 -11.66
C THR A 179 3.18 -15.34 -10.43
N LYS A 180 4.48 -15.65 -10.43
CA LYS A 180 5.15 -16.27 -9.28
C LYS A 180 5.12 -15.37 -8.04
N ILE A 181 5.42 -14.08 -8.20
CA ILE A 181 5.35 -13.09 -7.11
C ILE A 181 3.93 -13.00 -6.55
N LYS A 182 2.92 -12.92 -7.43
CA LYS A 182 1.51 -12.89 -7.06
C LYS A 182 1.10 -14.13 -6.26
N THR A 183 1.54 -15.31 -6.68
CA THR A 183 1.28 -16.56 -5.94
C THR A 183 1.88 -16.52 -4.54
N PHE A 184 3.13 -16.05 -4.38
CA PHE A 184 3.73 -15.92 -3.06
C PHE A 184 3.00 -14.92 -2.16
N LEU A 185 2.61 -13.77 -2.73
CA LEU A 185 1.81 -12.76 -2.05
C LEU A 185 0.45 -13.33 -1.59
N ASN A 186 -0.28 -14.00 -2.48
CA ASN A 186 -1.57 -14.62 -2.17
C ASN A 186 -1.45 -15.70 -1.10
N ASN A 187 -0.43 -16.57 -1.17
CA ASN A 187 -0.22 -17.62 -0.18
C ASN A 187 0.07 -17.06 1.23
N ALA A 188 0.73 -15.91 1.29
CA ALA A 188 1.03 -15.16 2.51
C ALA A 188 -0.10 -14.20 2.94
N ASN A 189 -1.22 -14.16 2.21
CA ASN A 189 -2.29 -13.16 2.35
C ASN A 189 -1.76 -11.71 2.38
N CYS A 190 -0.79 -11.38 1.53
CA CYS A 190 -0.15 -10.07 1.45
C CYS A 190 -0.36 -9.46 0.05
N ILE A 191 -0.17 -8.14 -0.07
CA ILE A 191 -0.40 -7.40 -1.33
C ILE A 191 0.84 -6.69 -1.87
N SER A 192 1.92 -6.62 -1.10
CA SER A 192 3.16 -5.98 -1.56
C SER A 192 4.41 -6.52 -0.88
N ILE A 193 5.55 -6.36 -1.54
CA ILE A 193 6.87 -6.69 -1.00
C ILE A 193 7.95 -5.75 -1.57
N ASP A 194 8.94 -5.44 -0.74
CA ASP A 194 10.20 -4.77 -1.07
C ASP A 194 11.38 -5.61 -0.55
N ASN A 195 12.47 -5.68 -1.32
CA ASN A 195 13.69 -6.43 -0.97
C ASN A 195 14.84 -5.56 -0.43
N ASN A 196 14.56 -4.41 0.18
CA ASN A 196 15.58 -3.61 0.83
C ASN A 196 16.21 -4.35 2.02
N THR A 197 17.25 -3.77 2.62
CA THR A 197 18.02 -4.35 3.73
C THR A 197 17.12 -4.78 4.90
N ILE A 198 16.09 -3.99 5.19
CA ILE A 198 14.95 -4.42 6.01
C ILE A 198 13.81 -4.71 5.03
N SER A 199 13.56 -5.99 4.76
CA SER A 199 12.52 -6.38 3.81
C SER A 199 11.16 -5.96 4.35
N THR A 200 10.37 -5.27 3.53
CA THR A 200 9.06 -4.77 3.94
C THR A 200 7.97 -5.49 3.15
N ILE A 201 7.06 -6.19 3.85
CA ILE A 201 5.94 -6.92 3.25
C ILE A 201 4.65 -6.25 3.69
N GLY A 202 3.84 -5.77 2.75
CA GLY A 202 2.54 -5.16 3.05
C GLY A 202 1.43 -6.18 3.07
N TYR A 203 0.73 -6.28 4.21
CA TYR A 203 -0.39 -7.19 4.46
C TYR A 203 -1.66 -6.73 3.75
N SER A 204 -2.27 -5.64 4.20
CA SER A 204 -3.57 -5.16 3.72
C SER A 204 -3.70 -3.65 3.87
N ARG A 205 -4.51 -3.04 3.00
CA ARG A 205 -4.86 -1.62 3.10
C ARG A 205 -5.95 -1.39 4.15
N SER A 206 -5.85 -0.28 4.87
CA SER A 206 -6.91 0.25 5.73
C SER A 206 -7.09 1.73 5.41
N GLY A 207 -8.18 2.05 4.71
CA GLY A 207 -8.38 3.37 4.13
C GLY A 207 -7.23 3.75 3.18
N LEU A 208 -6.59 4.89 3.46
CA LEU A 208 -5.44 5.39 2.70
C LEU A 208 -4.11 4.76 3.13
N GLY A 209 -4.08 4.10 4.29
CA GLY A 209 -2.88 3.45 4.82
C GLY A 209 -2.78 1.98 4.44
N LYS A 210 -1.66 1.37 4.84
CA LYS A 210 -1.39 -0.05 4.67
C LYS A 210 -0.63 -0.56 5.89
N TYR A 211 -0.93 -1.79 6.27
CA TYR A 211 -0.22 -2.51 7.31
C TYR A 211 0.94 -3.30 6.73
N TYR A 212 2.06 -3.32 7.45
CA TYR A 212 3.30 -3.93 6.99
C TYR A 212 3.99 -4.74 8.07
N TYR A 213 4.75 -5.73 7.61
CA TYR A 213 5.81 -6.38 8.36
C TYR A 213 7.15 -5.83 7.89
N LYS A 214 7.98 -5.36 8.80
CA LYS A 214 9.40 -5.10 8.56
C LYS A 214 10.21 -6.26 9.13
N ILE A 215 10.97 -6.92 8.26
CA ILE A 215 11.66 -8.16 8.57
C ILE A 215 13.16 -7.95 8.43
N PHE A 216 13.85 -7.97 9.57
CA PHE A 216 15.30 -7.82 9.65
C PHE A 216 16.00 -9.13 9.30
N GLU A 217 17.23 -9.08 8.80
CA GLU A 217 18.00 -10.31 8.52
C GLU A 217 18.51 -10.99 9.80
N SER A 218 18.74 -10.22 10.85
CA SER A 218 19.20 -10.68 12.17
C SER A 218 18.23 -10.24 13.26
N ALA A 219 18.44 -10.74 14.48
CA ALA A 219 17.74 -10.24 15.66
C ALA A 219 17.91 -8.71 15.79
N ILE A 220 16.84 -8.05 16.21
CA ILE A 220 16.79 -6.59 16.35
C ILE A 220 17.63 -6.17 17.57
N THR A 221 18.57 -5.25 17.37
CA THR A 221 19.43 -4.72 18.45
C THR A 221 18.65 -3.78 19.38
N PRO A 222 19.15 -3.51 20.61
CA PRO A 222 18.51 -2.54 21.51
C PRO A 222 18.28 -1.16 20.88
N GLU A 223 19.24 -0.68 20.08
CA GLU A 223 19.16 0.60 19.37
C GLU A 223 18.05 0.58 18.34
N GLN A 224 17.97 -0.50 17.54
CA GLN A 224 16.89 -0.69 16.58
C GLN A 224 15.53 -0.83 17.26
N LYS A 225 15.45 -1.47 18.44
CA LYS A 225 14.19 -1.51 19.20
C LYS A 225 13.73 -0.12 19.62
N SER A 226 14.66 0.78 19.98
CA SER A 226 14.31 2.16 20.30
C SER A 226 13.80 2.94 19.09
N GLU A 227 14.28 2.63 17.89
CA GLU A 227 13.82 3.26 16.63
C GLU A 227 12.47 2.70 16.16
N TYR A 228 12.28 1.38 16.28
CA TYR A 228 11.14 0.65 15.71
C TYR A 228 10.10 0.22 16.76
N ASN A 229 9.96 1.00 17.84
CA ASN A 229 8.95 0.78 18.88
C ASN A 229 8.46 2.11 19.46
N ASP A 230 7.94 2.99 18.59
CA ASP A 230 7.49 4.33 18.96
C ASP A 230 6.06 4.38 19.53
N GLY A 231 5.36 3.24 19.53
CA GLY A 231 3.97 3.13 20.02
C GLY A 231 2.93 3.82 19.14
N CYS A 232 3.32 4.30 17.95
CA CYS A 232 2.47 4.94 16.96
C CYS A 232 2.62 4.27 15.61
N GLN A 233 3.68 4.56 14.86
CA GLN A 233 3.89 4.01 13.51
C GLN A 233 4.50 2.62 13.56
N TYR A 234 5.40 2.39 14.52
CA TYR A 234 6.20 1.18 14.65
C TYR A 234 5.95 0.50 15.99
N ILE A 235 5.73 -0.81 15.94
CA ILE A 235 5.64 -1.66 17.11
C ILE A 235 6.64 -2.79 16.96
N TYR A 236 7.60 -2.89 17.88
CA TYR A 236 8.44 -4.07 17.98
C TYR A 236 7.55 -5.23 18.42
N TYR A 237 7.51 -6.29 17.61
CA TYR A 237 6.62 -7.42 17.88
C TYR A 237 7.36 -8.58 18.52
N LYS A 238 8.17 -9.29 17.74
CA LYS A 238 9.00 -10.40 18.23
C LYS A 238 10.14 -10.69 17.29
N ASP A 239 11.18 -11.35 17.82
CA ASP A 239 12.35 -11.80 17.06
C ASP A 239 12.99 -10.64 16.26
N ASN A 240 12.93 -10.76 14.93
CA ASN A 240 13.42 -9.85 13.91
C ASN A 240 12.28 -9.12 13.17
N ILE A 241 11.11 -9.00 13.79
CA ILE A 241 9.87 -8.48 13.18
C ILE A 241 9.38 -7.23 13.89
N VAL A 242 9.06 -6.22 13.09
CA VAL A 242 8.39 -4.98 13.47
C VAL A 242 7.11 -4.84 12.66
N LEU A 243 6.05 -4.37 13.30
CA LEU A 243 4.80 -4.01 12.64
C LEU A 243 4.83 -2.53 12.29
N GLU A 244 4.35 -2.17 11.11
CA GLU A 244 4.24 -0.79 10.65
C GLU A 244 2.84 -0.50 10.11
N TYR A 245 2.32 0.69 10.42
CA TYR A 245 1.18 1.26 9.70
C TYR A 245 1.62 2.52 8.95
N GLY A 246 1.66 2.44 7.63
CA GLY A 246 2.14 3.53 6.77
C GLY A 246 1.01 4.14 5.95
N GLY A 247 0.94 5.48 5.88
CA GLY A 247 -0.06 6.20 5.08
C GLY A 247 0.34 6.47 3.63
N GLY A 248 1.55 6.14 3.21
CA GLY A 248 2.03 6.46 1.86
C GLY A 248 2.05 7.96 1.61
N ALA A 249 1.22 8.46 0.69
CA ALA A 249 1.19 9.87 0.29
C ALA A 249 0.71 10.83 1.39
N ILE A 250 -0.03 10.34 2.39
CA ILE A 250 -0.46 11.16 3.54
C ILE A 250 0.54 11.11 4.70
N GLY A 251 1.68 10.44 4.53
CA GLY A 251 2.76 10.35 5.50
C GLY A 251 2.58 9.25 6.55
N PRO A 252 3.41 9.27 7.61
CA PRO A 252 3.28 8.38 8.77
C PRO A 252 1.87 8.34 9.35
N GLN A 253 1.44 7.17 9.83
CA GLN A 253 0.16 6.99 10.52
C GLN A 253 0.39 6.19 11.79
N CYS A 254 -0.40 6.45 12.85
CA CYS A 254 -0.39 5.60 14.03
C CYS A 254 -1.33 4.42 13.85
N PHE A 255 -0.97 3.26 14.38
CA PHE A 255 -1.92 2.18 14.67
C PHE A 255 -3.14 2.73 15.41
N GLU A 256 -4.30 2.11 15.20
CA GLU A 256 -5.49 2.50 15.96
C GLU A 256 -5.23 2.35 17.47
N SER A 257 -5.71 3.31 18.26
CA SER A 257 -5.70 3.18 19.73
C SER A 257 -6.59 2.01 20.15
N GLU A 258 -6.11 1.19 21.08
CA GLU A 258 -6.91 0.13 21.73
C GLU A 258 -8.12 0.70 22.49
#